data_AF-A0A7C7PFM3-F1
#
_entry.id   AF-A0A7C7PFM3-F1
#
_cell.length_a   1.000
_cell.length_b   1.000
_cell.length_c   1.000
_cell.angle_alpha   90.00
_cell.angle_beta   90.00
_cell.angle_gamma   90.00
#
_symmetry.space_group_name_H-M   'P 1'
#
loop_
_entity.id
_entity.type
_entity.pdbx_description
1 polymer ?
#
loop_
_entity_poly.entity_id
_entity_poly.type
_entity_poly.pdbx_seq_one_letter_code
_entity_poly.pdbx_strand_id
1 'polypeptide(L)'
;MQLANIINFSRNYAVLILIVLLMIILSFASEAFLTPRNLLNILNQNAPLAIIASALTLVIIVGGFDLSTAGIFGVATVSAAWIAVNINPFLGLAVTPFIGIIMGYINGVLITSLKVHSFLATIATSLVFRGIAILITGGFLISVRMKEFTWLGRDKLFTVHYSVYILIVFALLTTFILNKTTIGRYIYAVGGNEDAAILSGIKANFTKIFAFTFCGLACGIAAAIQVSRISMGAPQAGLGMELQAIAAVILGGTSIYGGSGAVWRSVSGVMLLALITNGFNILNAEPFYKDLTTGVVIVAAVALTAGRK
;
A
#
# COMPACT_ATOMS: atom_id res chain seq x y z
N MET A 1 21.79 4.25 31.81
CA MET A 1 20.79 3.20 31.53
C MET A 1 19.43 3.77 31.12
N GLN A 2 18.87 4.75 31.85
CA GLN A 2 17.57 5.36 31.51
C GLN A 2 17.56 6.15 30.18
N LEU A 3 18.61 6.92 29.87
CA LEU A 3 18.68 7.69 28.62
C LEU A 3 18.71 6.80 27.36
N ALA A 4 19.46 5.69 27.41
CA ALA A 4 19.51 4.72 26.31
C ALA A 4 18.15 4.01 26.10
N ASN A 5 17.44 3.69 27.19
CA ASN A 5 16.09 3.12 27.11
C ASN A 5 15.08 4.11 26.51
N ILE A 6 15.16 5.39 26.88
CA ILE A 6 14.31 6.46 26.32
C ILE A 6 14.60 6.64 24.82
N ILE A 7 15.89 6.68 24.43
CA ILE A 7 16.29 6.80 23.02
C ILE A 7 15.78 5.60 22.21
N ASN A 8 15.91 4.37 22.73
CA ASN A 8 15.44 3.16 22.05
C ASN A 8 13.91 3.10 21.96
N PHE A 9 13.19 3.51 23.00
CA PHE A 9 11.73 3.60 22.99
C PHE A 9 11.25 4.62 21.94
N SER A 10 11.79 5.84 21.98
CA SER A 10 11.46 6.89 21.01
C SER A 10 11.79 6.49 19.57
N ARG A 11 12.88 5.73 19.36
CA ARG A 11 13.25 5.20 18.03
C ARG A 11 12.28 4.13 17.53
N ASN A 12 11.84 3.22 18.39
CA ASN A 12 10.95 2.11 18.01
C ASN A 12 9.51 2.56 17.75
N TYR A 13 9.08 3.65 18.39
CA TYR A 13 7.71 4.18 18.30
C TYR A 13 7.64 5.57 17.65
N ALA A 14 8.70 6.00 16.96
CA ALA A 14 8.79 7.34 16.35
C ALA A 14 7.56 7.70 15.51
N VAL A 15 7.09 6.77 14.67
CA VAL A 15 5.91 6.99 13.81
C VAL A 15 4.63 7.22 14.64
N LEU A 16 4.45 6.49 15.75
CA LEU A 16 3.28 6.67 16.63
C LEU A 16 3.36 8.01 17.37
N ILE A 17 4.55 8.39 17.83
CA ILE A 17 4.78 9.68 18.49
C ILE A 17 4.44 10.82 17.52
N LEU A 18 4.88 10.74 16.27
CA LEU A 18 4.56 11.73 15.24
C LEU A 18 3.06 11.80 14.95
N ILE A 19 2.37 10.65 14.88
CA ILE A 19 0.91 10.60 14.73
C ILE A 19 0.21 11.30 15.88
N VAL A 20 0.56 10.98 17.12
CA VAL A 20 -0.05 11.59 18.32
C VAL A 20 0.18 13.10 18.32
N LEU A 21 1.41 13.54 18.06
CA LEU A 21 1.75 14.96 17.99
C LEU A 21 0.94 15.68 16.90
N LEU A 22 0.82 15.08 15.71
CA LEU A 22 0.05 15.66 14.61
C LEU A 22 -1.45 15.70 14.92
N MET A 23 -2.02 14.67 15.56
CA MET A 23 -3.42 14.68 16.00
C MET A 23 -3.69 15.81 16.99
N ILE A 24 -2.79 16.04 17.95
CA ILE A 24 -2.92 17.13 18.91
C ILE A 24 -2.91 18.47 18.16
N ILE A 25 -1.92 18.71 17.31
CA ILE A 25 -1.81 19.96 16.53
C ILE A 25 -3.07 20.21 15.70
N LEU A 26 -3.53 19.22 14.95
CA LEU A 26 -4.69 19.36 14.07
C LEU A 26 -6.01 19.51 14.85
N SER A 27 -6.10 18.95 16.06
CA SER A 27 -7.27 19.14 16.93
C SER A 27 -7.44 20.59 17.39
N PHE A 28 -6.34 21.31 17.62
CA PHE A 28 -6.37 22.74 17.91
C PHE A 28 -6.52 23.60 16.67
N ALA A 29 -6.03 23.12 15.51
CA ALA A 29 -6.09 23.87 14.26
C ALA A 29 -7.49 23.86 13.62
N SER A 30 -8.32 22.85 13.86
CA SER A 30 -9.68 22.76 13.32
C SER A 30 -10.61 21.93 14.18
N GLU A 31 -11.76 22.50 14.57
CA GLU A 31 -12.82 21.79 15.28
C GLU A 31 -13.39 20.61 14.47
N ALA A 32 -13.33 20.69 13.14
CA ALA A 32 -13.82 19.64 12.25
C ALA A 32 -12.91 18.39 12.22
N PHE A 33 -11.66 18.50 12.71
CA PHE A 33 -10.66 17.45 12.58
C PHE A 33 -11.00 16.19 13.37
N LEU A 34 -11.29 16.30 14.67
CA LEU A 34 -11.60 15.15 15.55
C LEU A 34 -13.04 14.63 15.42
N THR A 35 -13.81 15.13 14.45
CA THR A 35 -15.17 14.64 14.24
C THR A 35 -15.15 13.18 13.76
N PRO A 36 -16.07 12.30 14.25
CA PRO A 36 -16.14 10.91 13.79
C PRO A 36 -16.28 10.79 12.27
N ARG A 37 -16.98 11.74 11.65
CA ARG A 37 -17.12 11.85 10.19
C ARG A 37 -15.76 12.03 9.51
N ASN A 38 -14.92 12.95 9.98
CA ASN A 38 -13.61 13.18 9.40
C ASN A 38 -12.70 11.96 9.62
N LEU A 39 -12.64 11.41 10.83
CA LEU A 39 -11.81 10.24 11.13
C LEU A 39 -12.18 9.02 10.26
N LEU A 40 -13.47 8.75 10.09
CA LEU A 40 -13.95 7.66 9.21
C LEU A 40 -13.66 7.95 7.73
N ASN A 41 -13.70 9.21 7.30
CA ASN A 41 -13.33 9.61 5.95
C ASN A 41 -11.82 9.40 5.70
N ILE A 42 -10.96 9.74 6.66
CA ILE A 42 -9.52 9.50 6.58
C ILE A 42 -9.26 8.01 6.38
N LEU A 43 -9.87 7.15 7.19
CA LEU A 43 -9.74 5.70 7.06
C LEU A 43 -10.23 5.18 5.70
N ASN A 44 -11.41 5.62 5.24
CA ASN A 44 -11.98 5.18 3.96
C ASN A 44 -11.10 5.59 2.76
N GLN A 45 -10.65 6.85 2.73
CA GLN A 45 -9.84 7.36 1.62
C GLN A 45 -8.47 6.68 1.52
N ASN A 46 -7.89 6.32 2.67
CA ASN A 46 -6.55 5.74 2.75
C ASN A 46 -6.53 4.21 2.80
N ALA A 47 -7.70 3.55 2.87
CA ALA A 47 -7.80 2.09 2.88
C ALA A 47 -7.08 1.42 1.70
N PRO A 48 -7.21 1.87 0.44
CA PRO A 48 -6.47 1.29 -0.69
C PRO A 48 -4.95 1.35 -0.50
N LEU A 49 -4.42 2.50 -0.07
CA LEU A 49 -3.00 2.69 0.16
C LEU A 49 -2.49 1.81 1.32
N ALA A 50 -3.27 1.70 2.40
CA ALA A 50 -2.92 0.88 3.56
C ALA A 50 -2.96 -0.63 3.25
N ILE A 51 -3.87 -1.08 2.39
CA ILE A 51 -3.90 -2.48 1.89
C ILE A 51 -2.63 -2.77 1.09
N ILE A 52 -2.27 -1.90 0.14
CA ILE A 52 -1.05 -2.05 -0.67
C ILE A 52 0.18 -2.02 0.23
N ALA A 53 0.30 -1.04 1.14
CA ALA A 53 1.43 -0.93 2.07
C ALA A 53 1.57 -2.16 2.97
N SER A 54 0.46 -2.75 3.41
CA SER A 54 0.47 -3.98 4.23
C SER A 54 1.12 -5.14 3.48
N ALA A 55 0.77 -5.37 2.22
CA ALA A 55 1.37 -6.44 1.42
C ALA A 55 2.78 -6.09 0.93
N LEU A 56 3.03 -4.83 0.57
CA LEU A 56 4.35 -4.33 0.19
C LEU A 56 5.36 -4.49 1.33
N THR A 57 4.91 -4.49 2.58
CA THR A 57 5.75 -4.81 3.74
C THR A 57 6.43 -6.17 3.58
N LEU A 58 5.73 -7.19 3.06
CA LEU A 58 6.31 -8.52 2.83
C LEU A 58 7.38 -8.47 1.73
N VAL A 59 7.13 -7.71 0.67
CA VAL A 59 8.08 -7.54 -0.43
C VAL A 59 9.36 -6.85 0.05
N ILE A 60 9.24 -5.79 0.85
CA ILE A 60 10.40 -5.10 1.40
C ILE A 60 11.15 -6.00 2.40
N ILE A 61 10.45 -6.73 3.26
CA ILE A 61 11.09 -7.66 4.20
C ILE A 61 11.86 -8.75 3.44
N VAL A 62 11.34 -9.30 2.34
CA VAL A 62 12.05 -10.34 1.55
C VAL A 62 13.23 -9.77 0.72
N GLY A 63 13.53 -8.47 0.83
CA GLY A 63 14.62 -7.81 0.11
C GLY A 63 14.25 -7.32 -1.30
N GLY A 64 12.95 -7.17 -1.59
CA GLY A 64 12.44 -6.70 -2.86
C GLY A 64 11.91 -5.26 -2.84
N PHE A 65 11.78 -4.66 -4.02
CA PHE A 65 11.01 -3.44 -4.26
C PHE A 65 9.97 -3.72 -5.34
N ASP A 66 8.74 -3.28 -5.13
CA ASP A 66 7.66 -3.43 -6.12
C ASP A 66 7.09 -2.06 -6.52
N LEU A 67 7.54 -1.54 -7.65
CA LEU A 67 7.02 -0.31 -8.26
C LEU A 67 5.92 -0.61 -9.30
N SER A 68 5.61 -1.89 -9.52
CA SER A 68 4.56 -2.30 -10.45
C SER A 68 3.17 -2.15 -9.86
N THR A 69 3.06 -1.91 -8.55
CA THR A 69 1.79 -1.75 -7.83
C THR A 69 0.88 -0.71 -8.49
N ALA A 70 1.44 0.39 -9.01
CA ALA A 70 0.69 1.40 -9.74
C ALA A 70 0.18 0.91 -11.10
N GLY A 71 1.01 0.20 -11.87
CA GLY A 71 0.60 -0.40 -13.14
C GLY A 71 -0.50 -1.47 -12.95
N ILE A 72 -0.34 -2.36 -11.95
CA ILE A 72 -1.33 -3.38 -11.60
C ILE A 72 -2.65 -2.72 -11.20
N PHE A 73 -2.58 -1.69 -10.35
CA PHE A 73 -3.74 -0.93 -9.93
C PHE A 73 -4.45 -0.27 -11.11
N GLY A 74 -3.70 0.39 -12.01
CA GLY A 74 -4.22 0.99 -13.23
C GLY A 74 -5.00 -0.02 -14.07
N VAL A 75 -4.40 -1.16 -14.41
CA VAL A 75 -5.06 -2.23 -15.18
C VAL A 75 -6.31 -2.73 -14.46
N ALA A 76 -6.21 -3.05 -13.17
CA ALA A 76 -7.34 -3.56 -12.40
C ALA A 76 -8.52 -2.56 -12.37
N THR A 77 -8.26 -1.25 -12.19
CA THR A 77 -9.33 -0.24 -12.20
C THR A 77 -10.01 -0.09 -13.56
N VAL A 78 -9.25 -0.04 -14.67
CA VAL A 78 -9.85 0.12 -16.00
C VAL A 78 -10.58 -1.14 -16.45
N SER A 79 -10.05 -2.33 -16.13
CA SER A 79 -10.74 -3.60 -16.39
C SER A 79 -12.04 -3.68 -15.60
N ALA A 80 -12.04 -3.30 -14.32
CA ALA A 80 -13.26 -3.27 -13.52
C ALA A 80 -14.34 -2.35 -14.11
N ALA A 81 -13.94 -1.14 -14.51
CA ALA A 81 -14.85 -0.16 -15.10
C ALA A 81 -15.38 -0.63 -16.46
N TRP A 82 -14.52 -1.19 -17.31
CA TRP A 82 -14.91 -1.72 -18.61
C TRP A 82 -15.89 -2.89 -18.49
N ILE A 83 -15.59 -3.87 -17.63
CA ILE A 83 -16.48 -5.02 -17.39
C ILE A 83 -17.79 -4.55 -16.76
N ALA A 84 -17.75 -3.57 -15.87
CA ALA A 84 -18.97 -3.03 -15.26
C ALA A 84 -19.90 -2.44 -16.33
N VAL A 85 -19.39 -1.58 -17.21
CA VAL A 85 -20.18 -0.90 -18.24
C VAL A 85 -20.70 -1.87 -19.31
N ASN A 86 -19.91 -2.87 -19.71
CA ASN A 86 -20.24 -3.73 -20.85
C ASN A 86 -20.87 -5.07 -20.48
N ILE A 87 -20.70 -5.54 -19.23
CA ILE A 87 -21.09 -6.89 -18.83
C ILE A 87 -21.89 -6.87 -17.51
N ASN A 88 -21.22 -6.62 -16.39
CA ASN A 88 -21.84 -6.66 -15.07
C ASN A 88 -21.00 -5.93 -14.01
N PRO A 89 -21.59 -5.02 -13.20
CA PRO A 89 -20.85 -4.25 -12.21
C PRO A 89 -20.24 -5.09 -11.08
N PHE A 90 -20.91 -6.15 -10.62
CA PHE A 90 -20.37 -7.03 -9.59
C PHE A 90 -19.18 -7.84 -10.11
N LEU A 91 -19.27 -8.35 -11.34
CA LEU A 91 -18.17 -9.05 -11.99
C LEU A 91 -16.96 -8.11 -12.17
N GLY A 92 -17.20 -6.86 -12.55
CA GLY A 92 -16.14 -5.86 -12.70
C GLY A 92 -15.30 -5.70 -11.43
N LEU A 93 -15.93 -5.63 -10.26
CA LEU A 93 -15.21 -5.57 -8.99
C LEU A 93 -14.55 -6.90 -8.63
N ALA A 94 -15.23 -8.03 -8.86
CA ALA A 94 -14.76 -9.36 -8.49
C ALA A 94 -13.51 -9.82 -9.26
N VAL A 95 -13.28 -9.33 -10.48
CA VAL A 95 -12.14 -9.72 -11.32
C VAL A 95 -10.83 -9.04 -10.89
N THR A 96 -10.90 -7.87 -10.24
CA THR A 96 -9.72 -7.08 -9.86
C THR A 96 -8.66 -7.81 -9.02
N PRO A 97 -9.00 -8.64 -8.01
CA PRO A 97 -8.01 -9.36 -7.21
C PRO A 97 -7.26 -10.39 -8.06
N PHE A 98 -7.93 -11.01 -9.04
CA PHE A 98 -7.33 -11.99 -9.94
C PHE A 98 -6.34 -11.35 -10.92
N ILE A 99 -6.67 -10.18 -11.48
CA ILE A 99 -5.73 -9.38 -12.28
C ILE A 99 -4.47 -9.10 -11.44
N GLY A 100 -4.67 -8.68 -10.19
CA GLY A 100 -3.62 -8.45 -9.23
C GLY A 100 -2.72 -9.67 -9.01
N ILE A 101 -3.30 -10.82 -8.71
CA ILE A 101 -2.58 -12.09 -8.53
C ILE A 101 -1.75 -12.43 -9.77
N ILE A 102 -2.34 -12.38 -10.96
CA ILE A 102 -1.67 -12.76 -12.22
C ILE A 102 -0.47 -11.85 -12.46
N MET A 103 -0.65 -10.53 -12.36
CA MET A 103 0.42 -9.57 -12.63
C MET A 103 1.52 -9.60 -11.56
N GLY A 104 1.15 -9.76 -10.28
CA GLY A 104 2.11 -9.95 -9.19
C GLY A 104 2.92 -11.24 -9.34
N TYR A 105 2.27 -12.33 -9.77
CA TYR A 105 2.95 -13.59 -10.11
C TYR A 105 3.93 -13.43 -11.27
N ILE A 106 3.53 -12.75 -12.36
CA ILE A 106 4.42 -12.45 -13.48
C ILE A 106 5.68 -11.71 -12.99
N ASN A 107 5.54 -10.69 -12.15
CA ASN A 107 6.69 -10.00 -11.55
C ASN A 107 7.56 -10.93 -10.71
N GLY A 108 6.96 -11.69 -9.80
CA GLY A 108 7.68 -12.64 -8.97
C GLY A 108 8.52 -13.63 -9.79
N VAL A 109 7.91 -14.20 -10.83
CA VAL A 109 8.58 -15.14 -11.74
C VAL A 109 9.67 -14.45 -12.54
N LEU A 110 9.42 -13.26 -13.08
CA LEU A 110 10.39 -12.52 -13.88
C LEU A 110 11.64 -12.19 -13.05
N ILE A 111 11.45 -11.67 -11.84
CA ILE A 111 12.54 -11.30 -10.93
C ILE A 111 13.37 -12.52 -10.55
N THR A 112 12.73 -13.63 -10.18
CA THR A 112 13.41 -14.81 -9.68
C THR A 112 14.02 -15.69 -10.77
N SER A 113 13.40 -15.77 -11.94
CA SER A 113 13.89 -16.57 -13.07
C SER A 113 15.02 -15.84 -13.82
N LEU A 114 14.85 -14.54 -14.08
CA LEU A 114 15.85 -13.75 -14.82
C LEU A 114 16.98 -13.21 -13.93
N LYS A 115 16.88 -13.38 -12.60
CA LYS A 115 17.87 -12.90 -11.62
C LYS A 115 18.18 -11.40 -11.76
N VAL A 116 17.16 -10.62 -12.12
CA VAL A 116 17.25 -9.16 -12.25
C VAL A 116 16.84 -8.48 -10.95
N HIS A 117 17.37 -7.29 -10.68
CA HIS A 117 16.97 -6.52 -9.51
C HIS A 117 15.48 -6.15 -9.59
N SER A 118 14.73 -6.44 -8.52
CA SER A 118 13.28 -6.20 -8.39
C SER A 118 12.84 -4.77 -8.72
N PHE A 119 13.58 -3.75 -8.26
CA PHE A 119 13.34 -2.35 -8.60
C PHE A 119 13.28 -2.08 -10.11
N LEU A 120 14.30 -2.49 -10.87
CA LEU A 120 14.34 -2.28 -12.33
C LEU A 120 13.26 -3.07 -13.04
N ALA A 121 13.08 -4.33 -12.66
CA ALA A 121 12.05 -5.21 -13.22
C ALA A 121 10.65 -4.62 -13.04
N THR A 122 10.33 -4.14 -11.85
CA THR A 122 8.99 -3.65 -11.52
C THR A 122 8.69 -2.28 -12.09
N ILE A 123 9.68 -1.42 -12.29
CA ILE A 123 9.53 -0.21 -13.11
C ILE A 123 9.16 -0.59 -14.54
N ALA A 124 9.92 -1.51 -15.15
CA ALA A 124 9.69 -1.92 -16.53
C ALA A 124 8.30 -2.55 -16.72
N THR A 125 7.89 -3.46 -15.82
CA THR A 125 6.55 -4.06 -15.89
C THR A 125 5.45 -3.06 -15.55
N SER A 126 5.68 -2.08 -14.66
CA SER A 126 4.73 -0.98 -14.42
C SER A 126 4.41 -0.21 -15.70
N LEU A 127 5.44 0.07 -16.53
CA LEU A 127 5.26 0.72 -17.83
C LEU A 127 4.45 -0.15 -18.81
N VAL A 128 4.74 -1.45 -18.86
CA VAL A 128 3.99 -2.40 -19.69
C VAL A 128 2.52 -2.48 -19.26
N PHE A 129 2.26 -2.64 -17.96
CA PHE A 129 0.90 -2.69 -17.41
C PHE A 129 0.15 -1.40 -17.66
N ARG A 130 0.79 -0.25 -17.52
CA ARG A 130 0.17 1.04 -17.87
C ARG A 130 -0.18 1.11 -19.37
N GLY A 131 0.68 0.59 -20.25
CA GLY A 131 0.36 0.44 -21.67
C GLY A 131 -0.88 -0.44 -21.92
N ILE A 132 -1.00 -1.55 -21.20
CA ILE A 132 -2.20 -2.41 -21.23
C ILE A 132 -3.44 -1.65 -20.76
N ALA A 133 -3.34 -0.86 -19.69
CA ALA A 133 -4.46 -0.06 -19.20
C ALA A 133 -4.92 1.00 -20.22
N ILE A 134 -3.98 1.61 -20.94
CA ILE A 134 -4.28 2.53 -22.04
C ILE A 134 -4.95 1.77 -23.20
N LEU A 135 -4.46 0.58 -23.55
CA LEU A 135 -5.04 -0.24 -24.61
C LEU A 135 -6.51 -0.60 -24.34
N ILE A 136 -6.86 -0.94 -23.10
CA ILE A 136 -8.23 -1.26 -22.69
C ILE A 136 -9.18 -0.06 -22.86
N THR A 137 -8.68 1.15 -22.61
CA THR A 137 -9.49 2.36 -22.55
C THR A 137 -9.44 3.22 -23.82
N GLY A 138 -8.49 2.96 -24.71
CA GLY A 138 -8.11 3.89 -25.77
C GLY A 138 -7.54 5.22 -25.25
N GLY A 139 -7.07 5.25 -23.99
CA GLY A 139 -6.57 6.46 -23.32
C GLY A 139 -7.64 7.32 -22.64
N PHE A 140 -8.92 6.95 -22.71
CA PHE A 140 -10.02 7.70 -22.11
C PHE A 140 -10.41 7.20 -20.71
N LEU A 141 -11.20 8.00 -20.01
CA LEU A 141 -11.78 7.63 -18.72
C LEU A 141 -13.05 6.80 -18.93
N ILE A 142 -13.20 5.69 -18.21
CA ILE A 142 -14.42 4.88 -18.24
C ILE A 142 -15.27 5.21 -17.01
N SER A 143 -16.35 5.96 -17.21
CA SER A 143 -17.28 6.32 -16.12
C SER A 143 -18.32 5.23 -15.91
N VAL A 144 -18.53 4.81 -14.66
CA VAL A 144 -19.51 3.78 -14.30
C VAL A 144 -20.64 4.43 -13.51
N ARG A 145 -21.86 4.44 -14.07
CA ARG A 145 -23.00 5.15 -13.46
C ARG A 145 -23.94 4.26 -12.63
N MET A 146 -23.75 2.94 -12.69
CA MET A 146 -24.58 1.97 -11.97
C MET A 146 -24.34 2.05 -10.47
N LYS A 147 -25.41 2.11 -9.68
CA LYS A 147 -25.35 2.20 -8.21
C LYS A 147 -24.71 0.95 -7.61
N GLU A 148 -25.00 -0.20 -8.22
CA GLU A 148 -24.50 -1.55 -7.93
C GLU A 148 -22.98 -1.68 -8.10
N PHE A 149 -22.32 -0.72 -8.73
CA PHE A 149 -20.86 -0.69 -8.81
C PHE A 149 -20.22 0.01 -7.61
N THR A 150 -20.99 0.84 -6.89
CA THR A 150 -20.45 1.79 -5.91
C THR A 150 -20.51 1.29 -4.46
N TRP A 151 -21.19 0.16 -4.23
CA TRP A 151 -21.43 -0.37 -2.88
C TRP A 151 -20.13 -0.60 -2.09
N LEU A 152 -19.10 -1.16 -2.74
CA LEU A 152 -17.84 -1.50 -2.08
C LEU A 152 -17.09 -0.26 -1.55
N GLY A 153 -17.12 0.84 -2.30
CA GLY A 153 -16.42 2.07 -1.97
C GLY A 153 -17.24 3.12 -1.22
N ARG A 154 -18.59 3.09 -1.34
CA ARG A 154 -19.48 4.14 -0.81
C ARG A 154 -20.38 3.68 0.32
N ASP A 155 -20.88 2.44 0.26
CA ASP A 155 -21.83 1.98 1.25
C ASP A 155 -21.15 1.76 2.61
N LYS A 156 -21.99 1.74 3.64
CA LYS A 156 -21.59 1.64 5.03
C LYS A 156 -22.31 0.47 5.68
N LEU A 157 -21.60 -0.20 6.57
CA LEU A 157 -22.21 -1.07 7.57
C LEU A 157 -22.21 -0.29 8.90
N PHE A 158 -23.39 -0.06 9.45
CA PHE A 158 -23.60 0.92 10.54
C PHE A 158 -23.06 2.30 10.15
N THR A 159 -21.92 2.72 10.70
CA THR A 159 -21.29 4.03 10.45
C THR A 159 -20.02 3.94 9.61
N VAL A 160 -19.47 2.73 9.44
CA VAL A 160 -18.13 2.49 8.88
C VAL A 160 -18.24 1.99 7.44
N HIS A 161 -17.39 2.51 6.55
CA HIS A 161 -17.37 2.09 5.14
C HIS A 161 -16.83 0.66 4.98
N TYR A 162 -17.35 -0.09 4.02
CA TYR A 162 -16.89 -1.46 3.72
C TYR A 162 -15.38 -1.53 3.46
N SER A 163 -14.80 -0.50 2.83
CA SER A 163 -13.36 -0.36 2.61
C SER A 163 -12.51 -0.48 3.88
N VAL A 164 -13.00 0.05 5.01
CA VAL A 164 -12.29 0.01 6.30
C VAL A 164 -12.31 -1.39 6.89
N TYR A 165 -13.44 -2.11 6.78
CA TYR A 165 -13.51 -3.51 7.19
C TYR A 165 -12.55 -4.39 6.38
N ILE A 166 -12.51 -4.19 5.06
CA ILE A 166 -11.59 -4.92 4.17
C ILE A 166 -10.15 -4.60 4.54
N LEU A 167 -9.81 -3.34 4.82
CA LEU A 167 -8.49 -2.97 5.32
C LEU A 167 -8.15 -3.73 6.61
N ILE A 168 -9.03 -3.70 7.62
CA ILE A 168 -8.77 -4.35 8.91
C ILE A 168 -8.54 -5.85 8.72
N VAL A 169 -9.44 -6.52 7.99
CA VAL A 169 -9.32 -7.96 7.71
C VAL A 169 -8.03 -8.26 6.95
N PHE A 170 -7.69 -7.47 5.92
CA PHE A 170 -6.49 -7.68 5.12
C PHE A 170 -5.21 -7.43 5.94
N ALA A 171 -5.16 -6.38 6.76
CA ALA A 171 -4.02 -6.09 7.62
C ALA A 171 -3.82 -7.19 8.68
N LEU A 172 -4.91 -7.69 9.28
CA LEU A 172 -4.87 -8.81 10.23
C LEU A 172 -4.42 -10.11 9.55
N LEU A 173 -4.94 -10.42 8.36
CA LEU A 173 -4.53 -11.57 7.55
C LEU A 173 -3.04 -11.49 7.22
N THR A 174 -2.58 -10.33 6.75
CA THR A 174 -1.16 -10.12 6.39
C THR A 174 -0.26 -10.25 7.62
N THR A 175 -0.69 -9.70 8.76
CA THR A 175 0.01 -9.85 10.04
C THR A 175 0.07 -11.31 10.49
N PHE A 176 -1.02 -12.05 10.34
CA PHE A 176 -1.08 -13.48 10.65
C PHE A 176 -0.14 -14.29 9.75
N ILE A 177 -0.16 -14.03 8.43
CA ILE A 177 0.78 -14.64 7.47
C ILE A 177 2.22 -14.36 7.92
N LEU A 178 2.56 -13.10 8.20
CA LEU A 178 3.92 -12.70 8.54
C LEU A 178 4.40 -13.30 9.88
N ASN A 179 3.54 -13.34 10.91
CA ASN A 179 3.96 -13.70 12.27
C ASN A 179 3.69 -15.15 12.68
N LYS A 180 2.71 -15.81 12.05
CA LYS A 180 2.19 -17.11 12.51
C LYS A 180 2.35 -18.25 11.52
N THR A 181 2.76 -17.98 10.27
CA THR A 181 2.93 -19.03 9.25
C THR A 181 4.40 -19.34 8.95
N THR A 182 4.64 -20.47 8.29
CA THR A 182 5.97 -20.87 7.77
C THR A 182 6.48 -19.88 6.73
N ILE A 183 5.62 -19.43 5.81
CA ILE A 183 6.00 -18.48 4.76
C ILE A 183 6.47 -17.14 5.35
N GLY A 184 5.86 -16.67 6.44
CA GLY A 184 6.31 -15.48 7.16
C GLY A 184 7.74 -15.61 7.69
N ARG A 185 8.08 -16.76 8.30
CA ARG A 185 9.46 -17.04 8.76
C ARG A 185 10.45 -17.09 7.59
N TYR A 186 10.06 -17.66 6.46
CA TYR A 186 10.89 -17.69 5.26
C TYR A 186 11.11 -16.30 4.67
N ILE A 187 10.10 -15.43 4.68
CA ILE A 187 10.22 -14.03 4.25
C ILE A 187 11.28 -13.29 5.07
N TYR A 188 11.26 -13.42 6.40
CA TYR A 188 12.30 -12.82 7.25
C TYR A 188 13.69 -13.45 7.02
N ALA A 189 13.77 -14.78 6.89
CA ALA A 189 15.04 -15.47 6.70
C ALA A 189 15.72 -15.10 5.37
N VAL A 190 14.98 -15.15 4.26
CA VAL A 190 15.45 -14.77 2.93
C VAL A 190 15.84 -13.30 2.90
N GLY A 191 15.07 -12.44 3.57
CA GLY A 191 15.37 -11.02 3.69
C GLY A 191 16.61 -10.68 4.50
N GLY A 192 16.91 -11.45 5.54
CA GLY A 192 18.08 -11.23 6.38
C GLY A 192 19.37 -11.71 5.72
N ASN A 193 19.34 -12.89 5.11
CA ASN A 193 20.45 -13.42 4.32
C ASN A 193 19.93 -14.52 3.38
N GLU A 194 19.83 -14.20 2.09
CA GLU A 194 19.31 -15.12 1.08
C GLU A 194 20.18 -16.38 0.92
N ASP A 195 21.50 -16.24 0.90
CA ASP A 195 22.42 -17.36 0.74
C ASP A 195 22.33 -18.34 1.91
N ALA A 196 22.29 -17.82 3.15
CA ALA A 196 22.11 -18.63 4.35
C ALA A 196 20.74 -19.32 4.38
N ALA A 197 19.69 -18.64 3.91
CA ALA A 197 18.35 -19.23 3.80
C ALA A 197 18.33 -20.40 2.80
N ILE A 198 18.99 -20.24 1.64
CA ILE A 198 19.11 -21.31 0.63
C ILE A 198 19.90 -22.50 1.18
N LEU A 199 21.03 -22.27 1.86
CA LEU A 199 21.81 -23.32 2.52
C LEU A 199 21.02 -24.04 3.63
N SER A 200 20.03 -23.37 4.21
CA SER A 200 19.09 -23.94 5.20
C SER A 200 17.88 -24.65 4.57
N GLY A 201 17.87 -24.84 3.25
CA GLY A 201 16.81 -25.54 2.51
C GLY A 201 15.57 -24.70 2.17
N ILE A 202 15.62 -23.37 2.39
CA ILE A 202 14.51 -22.48 2.06
C ILE A 202 14.52 -22.17 0.55
N LYS A 203 13.38 -22.40 -0.11
CA LYS A 203 13.19 -22.02 -1.52
C LYS A 203 13.00 -20.50 -1.63
N ALA A 204 14.10 -19.75 -1.71
CA ALA A 204 14.09 -18.28 -1.79
C ALA A 204 13.22 -17.76 -2.96
N ASN A 205 13.35 -18.37 -4.14
CA ASN A 205 12.54 -18.00 -5.32
C ASN A 205 11.05 -18.10 -5.06
N PHE A 206 10.58 -19.21 -4.48
CA PHE A 206 9.15 -19.38 -4.15
C PHE A 206 8.69 -18.33 -3.14
N THR A 207 9.52 -18.02 -2.15
CA THR A 207 9.21 -17.03 -1.11
C THR A 207 9.06 -15.63 -1.71
N LYS A 208 9.95 -15.24 -2.63
CA LYS A 208 9.85 -13.99 -3.37
C LYS A 208 8.62 -13.97 -4.27
N ILE A 209 8.38 -15.01 -5.06
CA ILE A 209 7.19 -15.11 -5.93
C ILE A 209 5.92 -14.90 -5.11
N PHE A 210 5.78 -15.59 -3.97
CA PHE A 210 4.65 -15.43 -3.07
C PHE A 210 4.47 -13.98 -2.60
N ALA A 211 5.54 -13.31 -2.18
CA ALA A 211 5.48 -11.93 -1.72
C ALA A 211 4.97 -10.97 -2.82
N PHE A 212 5.48 -11.10 -4.05
CA PHE A 212 5.03 -10.28 -5.20
C PHE A 212 3.60 -10.61 -5.62
N THR A 213 3.20 -11.89 -5.64
CA THR A 213 1.82 -12.30 -5.93
C THR A 213 0.84 -11.77 -4.88
N PHE A 214 1.20 -11.83 -3.60
CA PHE A 214 0.38 -11.31 -2.50
C PHE A 214 0.29 -9.77 -2.54
N CYS A 215 1.37 -9.09 -2.92
CA CYS A 215 1.36 -7.65 -3.22
C CYS A 215 0.41 -7.31 -4.39
N GLY A 216 0.44 -8.11 -5.46
CA GLY A 216 -0.48 -8.00 -6.58
C GLY A 216 -1.94 -8.17 -6.17
N LEU A 217 -2.26 -9.19 -5.36
CA LEU A 217 -3.60 -9.38 -4.77
C LEU A 217 -4.07 -8.13 -4.03
N ALA A 218 -3.21 -7.54 -3.19
CA ALA A 218 -3.51 -6.32 -2.46
C ALA A 218 -3.82 -5.14 -3.41
N CYS A 219 -3.05 -4.99 -4.49
CA CYS A 219 -3.29 -3.98 -5.51
C CYS A 219 -4.64 -4.16 -6.20
N GLY A 220 -5.03 -5.40 -6.51
CA GLY A 220 -6.33 -5.72 -7.08
C GLY A 220 -7.49 -5.36 -6.15
N ILE A 221 -7.43 -5.77 -4.88
CA ILE A 221 -8.44 -5.42 -3.87
C ILE A 221 -8.53 -3.89 -3.68
N ALA A 222 -7.38 -3.23 -3.57
CA ALA A 222 -7.29 -1.78 -3.42
C ALA A 222 -7.88 -1.05 -4.65
N ALA A 223 -7.63 -1.56 -5.85
CA ALA A 223 -8.21 -1.04 -7.10
C ALA A 223 -9.73 -1.18 -7.12
N ALA A 224 -10.28 -2.33 -6.71
CA ALA A 224 -11.72 -2.56 -6.59
C ALA A 224 -12.39 -1.51 -5.69
N ILE A 225 -11.80 -1.26 -4.52
CA ILE A 225 -12.30 -0.26 -3.57
C ILE A 225 -12.24 1.14 -4.19
N GLN A 226 -11.10 1.50 -4.77
CA GLN A 226 -10.90 2.83 -5.33
C GLN A 226 -11.85 3.12 -6.49
N VAL A 227 -11.91 2.22 -7.49
CA VAL A 227 -12.73 2.40 -8.69
C VAL A 227 -14.21 2.42 -8.33
N SER A 228 -14.65 1.61 -7.37
CA SER A 228 -16.01 1.62 -6.84
C SER A 228 -16.34 2.97 -6.19
N ARG A 229 -15.41 3.52 -5.39
CA ARG A 229 -15.58 4.78 -4.66
C ARG A 229 -15.71 5.99 -5.59
N ILE A 230 -14.81 6.11 -6.56
CA ILE A 230 -14.79 7.25 -7.51
C ILE A 230 -15.71 7.01 -8.72
N SER A 231 -16.15 5.77 -8.93
CA SER A 231 -17.03 5.34 -10.04
C SER A 231 -16.48 5.64 -11.44
N MET A 232 -15.16 5.55 -11.58
CA MET A 232 -14.45 5.83 -12.82
C MET A 232 -13.13 5.05 -12.87
N GLY A 233 -12.87 4.39 -13.99
CA GLY A 233 -11.57 3.78 -14.29
C GLY A 233 -10.72 4.73 -15.12
N ALA A 234 -9.47 4.95 -14.70
CA ALA A 234 -8.50 5.80 -15.38
C ALA A 234 -7.20 5.02 -15.57
N PRO A 235 -6.55 5.05 -16.74
CA PRO A 235 -5.28 4.31 -16.96
C PRO A 235 -4.14 4.76 -16.04
N GLN A 236 -4.20 6.02 -15.58
CA GLN A 236 -3.23 6.62 -14.67
C GLN A 236 -3.63 6.44 -13.19
N ALA A 237 -4.73 5.72 -12.90
CA ALA A 237 -5.12 5.43 -11.53
C ALA A 237 -4.00 4.67 -10.82
N GLY A 238 -3.62 5.15 -9.63
CA GLY A 238 -2.54 4.56 -8.85
C GLY A 238 -1.16 5.16 -9.08
N LEU A 239 -0.98 6.05 -10.05
CA LEU A 239 0.31 6.74 -10.28
C LEU A 239 0.71 7.55 -9.04
N GLY A 240 1.93 7.32 -8.57
CA GLY A 240 2.48 7.91 -7.33
C GLY A 240 2.13 7.12 -6.06
N MET A 241 1.11 6.25 -6.08
CA MET A 241 0.76 5.43 -4.92
C MET A 241 1.85 4.39 -4.60
N GLU A 242 2.60 3.93 -5.60
CA GLU A 242 3.76 3.05 -5.43
C GLU A 242 4.83 3.70 -4.55
N LEU A 243 5.18 4.96 -4.82
CA LEU A 243 6.16 5.70 -4.03
C LEU A 243 5.61 6.07 -2.65
N GLN A 244 4.33 6.42 -2.55
CA GLN A 244 3.68 6.68 -1.26
C GLN A 244 3.62 5.43 -0.39
N ALA A 245 3.35 4.26 -0.97
CA ALA A 245 3.32 2.99 -0.25
C ALA A 245 4.72 2.62 0.27
N ILE A 246 5.75 2.74 -0.58
CA ILE A 246 7.16 2.54 -0.17
C ILE A 246 7.51 3.51 0.96
N ALA A 247 7.21 4.80 0.79
CA ALA A 247 7.48 5.82 1.79
C ALA A 247 6.78 5.52 3.12
N ALA A 248 5.51 5.09 3.10
CA ALA A 248 4.78 4.70 4.30
C ALA A 248 5.39 3.47 4.99
N VAL A 249 5.80 2.46 4.23
CA VAL A 249 6.43 1.25 4.78
C VAL A 249 7.76 1.59 5.46
N ILE A 250 8.58 2.43 4.81
CA ILE A 250 9.87 2.87 5.35
C ILE A 250 9.69 3.80 6.55
N LEU A 251 8.75 4.75 6.49
CA LEU A 251 8.38 5.65 7.59
C LEU A 251 7.87 4.87 8.81
N GLY A 252 7.16 3.76 8.58
CA GLY A 252 6.79 2.82 9.63
C GLY A 252 7.99 2.14 10.31
N GLY A 253 9.15 2.09 9.64
CA GLY A 253 10.38 1.53 10.18
C GLY A 253 10.67 0.10 9.73
N THR A 254 10.08 -0.36 8.62
CA THR A 254 10.53 -1.56 7.92
C THR A 254 11.88 -1.30 7.26
N SER A 255 12.81 -2.27 7.37
CA SER A 255 14.17 -2.14 6.84
C SER A 255 14.18 -2.20 5.31
N ILE A 256 14.79 -1.19 4.66
CA ILE A 256 15.02 -1.20 3.21
C ILE A 256 15.98 -2.29 2.75
N TYR A 257 16.79 -2.83 3.68
CA TYR A 257 17.73 -3.92 3.42
C TYR A 257 17.10 -5.31 3.57
N GLY A 258 15.82 -5.38 3.96
CA GLY A 258 15.13 -6.64 4.25
C GLY A 258 15.34 -7.15 5.67
N GLY A 259 14.73 -8.30 5.96
CA GLY A 259 14.92 -9.08 7.18
C GLY A 259 14.26 -8.52 8.45
N SER A 260 13.68 -7.31 8.41
CA SER A 260 13.01 -6.69 9.56
C SER A 260 11.89 -5.75 9.15
N GLY A 261 10.75 -5.85 9.84
CA GLY A 261 9.56 -5.03 9.56
C GLY A 261 8.32 -5.60 10.24
N ALA A 262 7.22 -4.85 10.19
CA ALA A 262 5.92 -5.31 10.68
C ALA A 262 4.79 -4.58 9.97
N VAL A 263 3.69 -5.27 9.69
CA VAL A 263 2.53 -4.71 8.97
C VAL A 263 1.92 -3.51 9.71
N TRP A 264 1.76 -3.62 11.04
CA TRP A 264 1.18 -2.53 11.85
C TRP A 264 1.97 -1.22 11.72
N ARG A 265 3.30 -1.32 11.61
CA ARG A 265 4.20 -0.17 11.43
C ARG A 265 3.92 0.55 10.12
N SER A 266 3.75 -0.22 9.04
CA SER A 266 3.46 0.32 7.72
C SER A 266 2.06 0.91 7.62
N VAL A 267 1.07 0.31 8.27
CA VAL A 267 -0.27 0.91 8.43
C VAL A 267 -0.17 2.24 9.18
N SER A 268 0.61 2.32 10.27
CA SER A 268 0.87 3.59 10.97
C SER A 268 1.55 4.61 10.05
N GLY A 269 2.52 4.19 9.24
CA GLY A 269 3.14 5.07 8.24
C GLY A 269 2.13 5.65 7.25
N VAL A 270 1.18 4.84 6.76
CA VAL A 270 0.09 5.33 5.90
C VAL A 270 -0.80 6.31 6.66
N MET A 271 -1.13 6.02 7.93
CA MET A 271 -1.92 6.94 8.75
C MET A 271 -1.21 8.28 8.98
N LEU A 272 0.12 8.30 9.14
CA LEU A 272 0.86 9.55 9.25
C LEU A 272 0.75 10.39 7.97
N LEU A 273 0.95 9.78 6.80
CA LEU A 273 0.76 10.47 5.50
C LEU A 273 -0.69 10.92 5.29
N ALA A 274 -1.66 10.11 5.73
CA ALA A 274 -3.07 10.41 5.67
C ALA A 274 -3.44 11.63 6.52
N LEU A 275 -2.90 11.72 7.74
CA LEU A 275 -3.11 12.85 8.64
C LEU A 275 -2.48 14.13 8.12
N ILE A 276 -1.29 14.07 7.53
CA ILE A 276 -0.66 15.23 6.86
C ILE A 276 -1.59 15.72 5.75
N THR A 277 -2.02 14.82 4.87
CA THR A 277 -2.93 15.15 3.76
C THR A 277 -4.25 15.74 4.26
N ASN A 278 -4.85 15.15 5.29
CA ASN A 278 -6.11 15.63 5.87
C ASN A 278 -5.95 17.01 6.52
N GLY A 279 -4.84 17.25 7.23
CA GLY A 279 -4.52 18.53 7.85
C GLY A 279 -4.45 19.66 6.84
N PHE A 280 -3.72 19.47 5.73
CA PHE A 280 -3.68 20.47 4.66
C PHE A 280 -5.05 20.68 4.01
N ASN A 281 -5.82 19.60 3.78
CA ASN A 281 -7.16 19.71 3.20
C ASN A 281 -8.14 20.46 4.11
N ILE A 282 -8.16 20.17 5.41
CA ILE A 282 -9.13 20.78 6.35
C ILE A 282 -8.83 22.25 6.63
N LEU A 283 -7.56 22.63 6.53
CA LEU A 283 -7.09 24.01 6.64
C LEU A 283 -7.19 24.77 5.31
N ASN A 284 -7.69 24.14 4.24
CA ASN A 284 -7.74 24.70 2.88
C ASN A 284 -6.40 25.28 2.41
N ALA A 285 -5.29 24.65 2.80
CA ALA A 285 -3.95 25.07 2.43
C ALA A 285 -3.58 24.57 1.02
N GLU A 286 -2.69 25.28 0.34
CA GLU A 286 -2.33 24.94 -1.04
C GLU A 286 -1.66 23.55 -1.15
N PRO A 287 -1.98 22.75 -2.20
CA PRO A 287 -1.40 21.42 -2.39
C PRO A 287 0.14 21.40 -2.45
N PHE A 288 0.77 22.50 -2.87
CA PHE A 288 2.21 22.63 -2.91
C PHE A 288 2.86 22.43 -1.53
N TYR A 289 2.31 23.05 -0.48
CA TYR A 289 2.86 22.91 0.88
C TYR A 289 2.67 21.49 1.43
N LYS A 290 1.61 20.80 1.03
CA LYS A 290 1.38 19.40 1.39
C LYS A 290 2.50 18.51 0.84
N ASP A 291 2.84 18.63 -0.43
CA ASP A 291 3.86 17.79 -1.06
C ASP A 291 5.26 18.12 -0.53
N LEU A 292 5.57 19.41 -0.33
CA LEU A 292 6.82 19.85 0.31
C LEU A 292 6.96 19.25 1.72
N THR A 293 5.92 19.38 2.56
CA THR A 293 5.93 18.85 3.93
C THR A 293 6.07 17.34 3.93
N THR A 294 5.34 16.65 3.06
CA THR A 294 5.41 15.20 2.92
C THR A 294 6.83 14.75 2.56
N GLY A 295 7.48 15.43 1.60
CA GLY A 295 8.86 15.15 1.23
C GLY A 295 9.85 15.36 2.37
N VAL A 296 9.75 16.49 3.09
CA VAL A 296 10.61 16.79 4.25
C VAL A 296 10.44 15.74 5.36
N VAL A 297 9.20 15.34 5.67
CA VAL A 297 8.92 14.32 6.68
C VAL A 297 9.53 12.96 6.28
N ILE A 298 9.40 12.56 5.02
CA ILE A 298 10.00 11.31 4.52
C ILE A 298 11.52 11.37 4.63
N VAL A 299 12.17 12.46 4.19
CA VAL A 299 13.63 12.62 4.28
C VAL A 299 14.09 12.57 5.73
N ALA A 300 13.42 13.28 6.64
CA ALA A 300 13.74 13.27 8.06
C ALA A 300 13.62 11.85 8.66
N ALA A 301 12.54 11.13 8.33
CA ALA A 301 12.33 9.77 8.81
C ALA A 301 13.38 8.78 8.29
N VAL A 302 13.75 8.90 7.01
CA VAL A 302 14.80 8.08 6.39
C VAL A 302 16.15 8.40 7.03
N ALA A 303 16.49 9.68 7.23
CA ALA A 303 17.76 10.08 7.85
C ALA A 303 17.92 9.53 9.28
N LEU A 304 16.85 9.61 10.10
CA LEU A 304 16.80 9.03 11.45
C LEU A 304 16.91 7.50 11.44
N THR A 305 16.47 6.86 10.36
CA THR A 305 16.51 5.41 10.17
C THR A 305 17.84 4.93 9.59
N ALA A 306 18.49 5.71 8.72
CA ALA A 306 19.76 5.38 8.09
C ALA A 306 20.94 5.38 9.07
N GLY A 307 20.84 6.14 10.17
CA GLY A 307 21.82 6.10 11.28
C GLY A 307 21.82 4.80 12.09
N ARG A 308 21.00 3.79 11.74
CA ARG A 308 20.87 2.49 12.42
C ARG A 308 21.92 1.46 11.94
N LYS A 309 23.20 1.82 11.94
CA LYS A 309 24.29 0.83 11.82
C LYS A 309 24.60 0.22 13.18
#